data_AF-A0A3P7JP06-F1
#
_entry.id   AF-A0A3P7JP06-F1
#
_cell.length_a   1.000
_cell.length_b   1.000
_cell.length_c   1.000
_cell.angle_alpha   90.00
_cell.angle_beta   90.00
_cell.angle_gamma   90.00
#
_symmetry.space_group_name_H-M   'P 1'
#
loop_
_entity.id
_entity.type
_entity.pdbx_description
1 polymer ?
#
loop_
_entity_poly.entity_id
_entity_poly.type
_entity_poly.pdbx_seq_one_letter_code
_entity_poly.pdbx_strand_id
1 'polypeptide(L)'
;MFFAVCSGEIEHYTRFEVWEALELTCEPEVDTFTRDTIYHVIESKRCPHTGSCFGKKCATVNVTRATACVGSCGGPGCDCFYWPGCLFYRVYVTPVSPQVYENFHCNRWREAAKIEWTYFDANLRKTRFYTAHMHPSVPVLWKSFSFTLSSITIPPTPVLHKPFISDENQTAIWNTQFTSPLQ
;
A
#
# COMPACT_ATOMS: atom_id res chain seq x y z
N MET A 1 -17.60 5.25 17.22
CA MET A 1 -17.53 5.65 18.64
C MET A 1 -16.76 4.55 19.33
N PHE A 2 -15.61 4.87 19.93
CA PHE A 2 -14.75 3.91 20.62
C PHE A 2 -15.11 3.92 22.10
N PHE A 3 -14.90 2.79 22.77
CA PHE A 3 -15.13 2.67 24.21
C PHE A 3 -13.92 1.97 24.84
N ALA A 4 -13.06 2.71 25.57
CA ALA A 4 -12.21 2.11 26.59
C ALA A 4 -12.93 2.04 27.93
N VAL A 5 -12.76 0.90 28.60
CA VAL A 5 -13.15 0.72 30.00
C VAL A 5 -11.88 0.68 30.84
N CYS A 6 -11.66 1.74 31.62
CA CYS A 6 -10.57 1.84 32.59
C CYS A 6 -11.13 1.59 34.00
N SER A 7 -10.51 0.66 34.73
CA SER A 7 -10.80 0.42 36.15
C SER A 7 -9.68 1.02 37.02
N GLY A 8 -10.05 1.67 38.13
CA GLY A 8 -9.13 2.24 39.11
C GLY A 8 -9.79 2.35 40.49
N GLU A 9 -9.03 2.02 41.54
CA GLU A 9 -9.46 2.02 42.94
C GLU A 9 -9.21 3.41 43.57
N ILE A 10 -10.22 4.03 44.17
CA ILE A 10 -10.19 5.45 44.59
C ILE A 10 -9.95 5.56 46.09
N GLU A 11 -8.74 5.93 46.52
CA GLU A 11 -8.45 6.27 47.93
C GLU A 11 -8.30 7.78 48.21
N HIS A 12 -8.28 8.65 47.18
CA HIS A 12 -8.16 10.10 47.34
C HIS A 12 -9.15 10.86 46.43
N TYR A 13 -9.70 11.97 46.94
CA TYR A 13 -10.64 12.85 46.20
C TYR A 13 -9.90 13.61 45.08
N THR A 14 -9.64 12.91 43.98
CA THR A 14 -9.07 13.44 42.74
C THR A 14 -10.10 13.24 41.65
N ARG A 15 -10.59 14.34 41.05
CA ARG A 15 -11.47 14.27 39.88
C ARG A 15 -10.61 14.03 38.64
N PHE A 16 -10.91 12.96 37.92
CA PHE A 16 -10.25 12.61 36.66
C PHE A 16 -11.15 12.98 35.48
N GLU A 17 -10.59 13.69 34.49
CA GLU A 17 -11.18 13.79 33.16
C GLU A 17 -10.31 12.99 32.20
N VAL A 18 -10.93 12.07 31.46
CA VAL A 18 -10.24 11.10 30.62
C VAL A 18 -10.56 11.41 29.16
N TRP A 19 -9.53 11.73 28.38
CA TRP A 19 -9.62 11.83 26.93
C TRP A 19 -8.96 10.60 26.30
N GLU A 20 -9.66 9.93 25.39
CA GLU A 20 -9.18 8.72 24.72
C GLU A 20 -9.05 8.96 23.22
N ALA A 21 -7.90 8.62 22.65
CA ALA A 21 -7.72 8.42 21.23
C ALA A 21 -7.25 6.98 20.97
N LEU A 22 -7.86 6.31 19.98
CA LEU A 22 -7.39 5.01 19.53
C LEU A 22 -6.20 5.19 18.59
N GLU A 23 -5.11 4.52 18.91
CA GLU A 23 -3.90 4.42 18.09
C GLU A 23 -3.79 3.00 17.54
N LEU A 24 -3.71 2.89 16.22
CA LEU A 24 -3.57 1.62 15.51
C LEU A 24 -2.24 1.61 14.78
N THR A 25 -1.35 0.69 15.16
CA THR A 25 -0.06 0.51 14.51
C THR A 25 -0.11 -0.68 13.56
N CYS A 26 0.12 -0.46 12.27
CA CYS A 26 0.18 -1.53 11.28
C CYS A 26 1.41 -2.42 11.50
N GLU A 27 1.22 -3.73 11.39
CA GLU A 27 2.31 -4.68 11.15
C GLU A 27 2.38 -4.97 9.64
N PRO A 28 3.33 -4.36 8.89
CA PRO A 28 3.33 -4.42 7.44
C PRO A 28 3.85 -5.76 6.91
N GLU A 29 3.20 -6.26 5.86
CA GLU A 29 3.62 -7.40 5.06
C GLU A 29 3.76 -6.96 3.60
N VAL A 30 4.99 -7.03 3.07
CA VAL A 30 5.32 -6.53 1.74
C VAL A 30 4.82 -7.51 0.67
N ASP A 31 4.00 -7.01 -0.24
CA ASP A 31 3.46 -7.77 -1.36
C ASP A 31 4.40 -7.72 -2.56
N THR A 32 4.74 -6.50 -3.00
CA THR A 32 5.47 -6.26 -4.24
C THR A 32 6.25 -4.97 -4.18
N PHE A 33 7.29 -4.87 -5.01
CA PHE A 33 8.03 -3.64 -5.24
C PHE A 33 7.69 -3.10 -6.63
N THR A 34 7.47 -1.80 -6.73
CA THR A 34 7.16 -1.12 -7.98
C THR A 34 8.01 0.14 -8.14
N ARG A 35 8.07 0.67 -9.36
CA ARG A 35 8.82 1.89 -9.71
C ARG A 35 8.08 2.65 -10.78
N ASP A 36 8.35 3.95 -10.86
CA ASP A 36 7.88 4.75 -11.98
C ASP A 36 8.60 4.33 -13.27
N THR A 37 7.83 4.01 -14.30
CA THR A 37 8.34 3.44 -15.55
C THR A 37 7.62 4.00 -16.78
N ILE A 38 8.38 4.19 -17.86
CA ILE A 38 7.85 4.55 -19.18
C ILE A 38 7.91 3.33 -20.09
N TYR A 39 6.82 3.11 -20.83
CA TYR A 39 6.71 2.07 -21.83
C TYR A 39 7.25 2.56 -23.17
N HIS A 40 8.12 1.75 -23.77
CA HIS A 40 8.62 1.98 -25.12
C HIS A 40 8.22 0.82 -26.02
N VAL A 41 7.88 1.14 -27.26
CA VAL A 41 7.58 0.16 -28.31
C VAL A 41 8.58 0.34 -29.43
N ILE A 42 9.35 -0.72 -29.72
CA ILE A 42 10.17 -0.79 -30.93
C ILE A 42 9.48 -1.72 -31.90
N GLU A 43 9.29 -1.25 -33.12
CA GLU A 43 8.63 -2.00 -34.18
C GLU A 43 9.50 -2.13 -35.43
N SER A 44 9.33 -3.23 -36.15
CA SER A 44 9.98 -3.50 -37.42
C SER A 44 8.99 -4.19 -38.35
N LYS A 45 8.60 -3.48 -39.39
CA LYS A 45 7.82 -4.04 -40.50
C LYS A 45 8.76 -4.78 -41.46
N ARG A 46 8.34 -5.97 -41.89
CA ARG A 46 9.04 -6.79 -42.88
C ARG A 46 8.08 -7.20 -43.99
N CYS A 47 8.54 -7.10 -45.23
CA CYS A 47 7.82 -7.60 -46.39
C CYS A 47 7.81 -9.14 -46.42
N PRO A 48 6.82 -9.74 -47.08
CA PRO A 48 6.79 -11.19 -47.25
C PRO A 48 8.07 -11.70 -47.92
N HIS A 49 8.56 -12.83 -47.43
CA HIS A 49 9.82 -13.48 -47.82
C HIS A 49 11.11 -12.71 -47.48
N THR A 50 11.01 -11.64 -46.68
CA THR A 50 12.17 -10.85 -46.24
C THR A 50 12.48 -11.07 -44.77
N GLY A 51 13.73 -11.44 -44.47
CA GLY A 51 14.22 -11.67 -43.11
C GLY A 51 13.44 -12.79 -42.40
N SER A 52 12.86 -12.49 -41.25
CA SER A 52 12.07 -13.46 -40.47
C SER A 52 10.62 -13.62 -40.96
N CYS A 53 10.14 -12.78 -41.89
CA CYS A 53 8.77 -12.83 -42.39
C CYS A 53 8.64 -13.87 -43.52
N PHE A 54 8.61 -15.15 -43.14
CA PHE A 54 8.44 -16.26 -44.08
C PHE A 54 7.29 -17.18 -43.67
N GLY A 55 6.43 -17.55 -44.63
CA GLY A 55 5.27 -18.39 -44.37
C GLY A 55 4.33 -17.79 -43.31
N LYS A 56 3.84 -18.63 -42.39
CA LYS A 56 2.92 -18.22 -41.31
C LYS A 56 3.66 -17.77 -40.03
N LYS A 57 4.84 -17.13 -40.15
CA LYS A 57 5.69 -16.82 -38.98
C LYS A 57 4.96 -16.08 -37.87
N CYS A 58 4.21 -15.00 -38.15
CA CYS A 58 3.48 -14.29 -37.09
C CYS A 58 2.44 -15.15 -36.37
N ALA A 59 1.85 -16.16 -37.04
CA ALA A 59 0.90 -17.07 -36.40
C ALA A 59 1.59 -18.16 -35.55
N THR A 60 2.91 -18.31 -35.68
CA THR A 60 3.71 -19.35 -34.99
C THR A 60 4.74 -18.75 -34.03
N VAL A 61 4.90 -17.42 -33.99
CA VAL A 61 5.76 -16.76 -33.01
C VAL A 61 5.15 -16.95 -31.63
N ASN A 62 5.96 -17.47 -30.69
CA ASN A 62 5.60 -17.46 -29.28
C ASN A 62 5.49 -16.01 -28.82
N VAL A 63 4.25 -15.53 -28.71
CA VAL A 63 3.93 -14.22 -28.18
C VAL A 63 4.29 -14.24 -26.71
N THR A 64 5.30 -13.45 -26.34
CA THR A 64 5.54 -13.11 -24.93
C THR A 64 4.90 -11.76 -24.65
N ARG A 65 4.68 -11.42 -23.38
CA ARG A 65 4.08 -10.11 -23.01
C ARG A 65 4.90 -8.93 -23.54
N ALA A 66 6.20 -9.14 -23.79
CA ALA A 66 7.13 -8.12 -24.27
C ALA A 66 7.41 -8.20 -25.77
N THR A 67 7.24 -9.35 -26.45
CA THR A 67 7.55 -9.51 -27.89
C THR A 67 6.43 -10.22 -28.63
N ALA A 68 5.97 -9.61 -29.72
CA ALA A 68 4.86 -10.14 -30.51
C ALA A 68 5.03 -9.86 -32.01
N CYS A 69 4.21 -10.54 -32.80
CA CYS A 69 4.14 -10.41 -34.25
C CYS A 69 2.68 -10.34 -34.67
N VAL A 70 2.33 -9.33 -35.46
CA VAL A 70 0.99 -9.19 -36.04
C VAL A 70 1.08 -9.07 -37.56
N GLY A 71 0.06 -9.58 -38.25
CA GLY A 71 -0.05 -9.42 -39.69
C GLY A 71 -0.20 -7.94 -40.06
N SER A 72 0.53 -7.49 -41.07
CA SER A 72 0.52 -6.12 -41.58
C SER A 72 0.20 -6.08 -43.06
N CYS A 73 -0.14 -4.90 -43.59
CA CYS A 73 -0.32 -4.72 -45.02
C CYS A 73 1.00 -4.92 -45.76
N GLY A 74 0.94 -5.59 -46.91
CA GLY A 74 2.06 -5.66 -47.87
C GLY A 74 1.71 -4.94 -49.16
N GLY A 75 2.39 -5.30 -50.25
CA GLY A 75 2.15 -4.78 -51.61
C GLY A 75 2.56 -3.32 -51.81
N PRO A 76 2.46 -2.81 -53.05
CA PRO A 76 3.15 -1.58 -53.46
C PRO A 76 2.70 -0.34 -52.70
N GLY A 77 1.44 -0.30 -52.24
CA GLY A 77 0.93 0.78 -51.38
C GLY A 77 1.44 0.77 -49.94
N CYS A 78 2.23 -0.24 -49.56
CA CYS A 78 2.77 -0.46 -48.23
C CYS A 78 4.30 -0.75 -48.27
N ASP A 79 4.97 -0.30 -49.34
CA ASP A 79 6.40 -0.45 -49.64
C ASP A 79 6.90 -1.90 -49.73
N CYS A 80 6.03 -2.81 -50.14
CA CYS A 80 6.36 -4.22 -50.36
C CYS A 80 5.96 -4.65 -51.77
N PHE A 81 6.58 -5.69 -52.34
CA PHE A 81 6.14 -6.18 -53.65
C PHE A 81 4.95 -7.15 -53.54
N TYR A 82 4.85 -7.90 -52.44
CA TYR A 82 3.84 -8.96 -52.23
C TYR A 82 3.02 -8.75 -50.93
N TRP A 83 1.89 -9.45 -50.80
CA TRP A 83 1.02 -9.55 -49.61
C TRP A 83 1.14 -10.92 -48.93
N PRO A 84 1.02 -11.08 -47.59
CA PRO A 84 0.89 -10.08 -46.50
C PRO A 84 2.24 -9.77 -45.80
N GLY A 85 2.35 -8.58 -45.19
CA GLY A 85 3.53 -8.19 -44.41
C GLY A 85 3.50 -8.70 -42.96
N CYS A 86 4.64 -8.64 -42.27
CA CYS A 86 4.76 -8.94 -40.84
C CYS A 86 5.19 -7.68 -40.08
N LEU A 87 4.50 -7.34 -38.99
CA LEU A 87 4.91 -6.31 -38.06
C LEU A 87 5.37 -6.99 -36.76
N PHE A 88 6.68 -6.92 -36.51
CA PHE A 88 7.26 -7.36 -35.25
C PHE A 88 7.34 -6.16 -34.33
N TYR A 89 6.89 -6.31 -33.09
CA TYR A 89 7.08 -5.27 -32.09
C TYR A 89 7.54 -5.86 -30.76
N ARG A 90 8.30 -5.04 -30.03
CA ARG A 90 8.78 -5.32 -28.69
C ARG A 90 8.44 -4.15 -27.78
N VAL A 91 7.74 -4.45 -26.70
CA VAL A 91 7.49 -3.52 -25.61
C VAL A 91 8.55 -3.75 -24.53
N TYR A 92 9.17 -2.68 -24.06
CA TYR A 92 10.05 -2.71 -22.90
C TYR A 92 9.80 -1.48 -22.03
N VAL A 93 10.17 -1.58 -20.76
CA VAL A 93 10.00 -0.49 -19.79
C VAL A 93 11.36 0.05 -19.36
N THR A 94 11.43 1.37 -19.17
CA THR A 94 12.60 2.04 -18.60
C THR A 94 12.17 2.76 -17.32
N PRO A 95 12.97 2.69 -16.25
CA PRO A 95 12.68 3.43 -15.02
C PRO A 95 12.88 4.93 -15.26
N VAL A 96 11.91 5.74 -14.84
CA VAL A 96 11.99 7.21 -14.88
C VAL A 96 12.81 7.72 -13.71
N SER A 97 12.59 7.10 -12.55
CA SER A 97 13.24 7.46 -11.30
C SER A 97 13.97 6.24 -10.72
N PRO A 98 15.03 6.47 -9.93
CA PRO A 98 15.68 5.39 -9.16
C PRO A 98 14.84 4.93 -7.98
N GLN A 99 13.78 5.68 -7.65
CA GLN A 99 12.96 5.51 -6.46
C GLN A 99 12.16 4.21 -6.52
N VAL A 100 12.13 3.49 -5.40
CA VAL A 100 11.45 2.19 -5.29
C VAL A 100 10.32 2.32 -4.30
N TYR A 101 9.12 1.96 -4.75
CA TYR A 101 7.96 1.95 -3.91
C TYR A 101 7.64 0.54 -3.44
N GLU A 102 7.36 0.41 -2.15
CA GLU A 102 6.93 -0.83 -1.53
C GLU A 102 5.41 -0.84 -1.43
N ASN A 103 4.77 -1.81 -2.06
CA ASN A 103 3.37 -2.11 -1.83
C ASN A 103 3.27 -3.16 -0.73
N PHE A 104 2.50 -2.87 0.31
CA PHE A 104 2.30 -3.75 1.44
C PHE A 104 0.86 -3.69 1.95
N HIS A 105 0.44 -4.71 2.69
CA HIS A 105 -0.81 -4.71 3.42
C HIS A 105 -0.55 -5.03 4.90
N CYS A 106 -1.55 -4.79 5.74
CA CYS A 106 -1.47 -5.01 7.18
C CYS A 106 -2.42 -6.15 7.55
N ASN A 107 -1.89 -7.34 7.82
CA ASN A 107 -2.70 -8.47 8.30
C ASN A 107 -3.11 -8.30 9.76
N ARG A 108 -2.34 -7.52 10.52
CA ARG A 108 -2.58 -7.23 11.93
C ARG A 108 -2.34 -5.75 12.21
N TRP A 109 -3.17 -5.23 13.12
CA TRP A 109 -3.06 -3.89 13.66
C TRP A 109 -2.91 -4.02 15.17
N ARG A 110 -1.83 -3.48 15.74
CA ARG A 110 -1.69 -3.40 17.19
C ARG A 110 -2.51 -2.23 17.70
N GLU A 111 -3.37 -2.49 18.66
CA GLU A 111 -4.16 -1.45 19.30
C GLU A 111 -3.44 -0.88 20.53
N ALA A 112 -3.52 0.45 20.65
CA ALA A 112 -3.18 1.17 21.86
C ALA A 112 -4.23 2.27 22.10
N ALA A 113 -4.62 2.46 23.36
CA ALA A 113 -5.41 3.60 23.75
C ALA A 113 -4.46 4.69 24.25
N LYS A 114 -4.41 5.82 23.55
CA LYS A 114 -3.76 7.03 24.06
C LYS A 114 -4.74 7.70 25.00
N ILE A 115 -4.45 7.62 26.29
CA ILE A 115 -5.30 8.16 27.33
C ILE A 115 -4.62 9.36 27.98
N GLU A 116 -5.32 10.49 27.99
CA GLU A 116 -4.89 11.68 28.71
C GLU A 116 -5.77 11.87 29.94
N TRP A 117 -5.14 11.85 31.12
CA TRP A 117 -5.78 12.10 32.41
C TRP A 117 -5.50 13.51 32.86
N THR A 118 -6.55 14.25 33.16
CA THR A 118 -6.45 15.48 33.94
C THR A 118 -6.72 15.16 35.40
N TYR A 119 -5.91 15.66 36.31
CA TYR A 119 -6.19 15.57 37.75
C TYR A 119 -5.98 16.91 38.42
N PHE A 120 -6.86 17.20 39.37
CA PHE A 120 -6.78 18.37 40.21
C PHE A 120 -5.99 18.06 41.48
N ASP A 121 -4.83 18.69 41.65
CA ASP A 121 -4.06 18.61 42.89
C ASP A 121 -4.55 19.69 43.87
N ALA A 122 -5.26 19.28 44.91
CA ALA A 122 -5.80 20.19 45.92
C ALA A 122 -4.72 20.94 46.70
N ASN A 123 -3.53 20.35 46.87
CA ASN A 123 -2.42 20.95 47.61
C ASN A 123 -1.71 22.02 46.79
N LEU A 124 -1.52 21.77 45.49
CA LEU A 124 -0.85 22.71 44.58
C LEU A 124 -1.83 23.67 43.89
N ARG A 125 -3.15 23.49 44.09
CA ARG A 125 -4.24 24.24 43.46
C ARG A 125 -4.03 24.39 41.94
N LYS A 126 -3.53 23.33 41.31
CA LYS A 126 -3.18 23.26 39.87
C LYS A 126 -3.72 21.98 39.26
N THR A 127 -4.24 22.11 38.04
CA THR A 127 -4.58 20.99 37.17
C THR A 127 -3.31 20.53 36.45
N ARG A 128 -3.08 19.22 36.42
CA ARG A 128 -1.97 18.60 35.70
C ARG A 128 -2.51 17.57 34.72
N PHE A 129 -1.78 17.38 33.64
CA PHE A 129 -2.09 16.46 32.55
C PHE A 129 -1.05 15.33 32.57
N TYR A 130 -1.51 14.12 32.30
CA TYR A 130 -0.65 12.95 32.13
C TYR A 130 -1.16 12.12 30.96
N THR A 131 -0.27 11.80 30.03
CA THR A 131 -0.59 11.00 28.85
C THR A 131 0.05 9.62 28.97
N ALA A 132 -0.76 8.58 28.83
CA ALA A 132 -0.32 7.19 28.81
C ALA A 132 -0.75 6.52 27.50
N HIS A 133 0.14 5.71 26.92
CA HIS A 133 -0.22 4.79 25.84
C HIS A 133 -0.48 3.43 26.49
N MET A 134 -1.76 3.06 26.61
CA MET A 134 -2.18 1.85 27.30
C MET A 134 -2.45 0.73 26.29
N HIS A 135 -1.92 -0.46 26.59
CA HIS A 135 -2.27 -1.67 25.87
C HIS A 135 -3.27 -2.51 26.66
N PRO A 136 -4.14 -3.28 26.00
CA PRO A 136 -5.07 -4.18 26.68
C PRO A 136 -4.34 -5.12 27.64
N SER A 137 -4.92 -5.33 28.82
CA SER A 137 -4.39 -6.22 29.87
C SER A 137 -3.00 -5.86 30.44
N VAL A 138 -2.44 -4.69 30.11
CA VAL A 138 -1.17 -4.21 30.69
C VAL A 138 -1.46 -3.06 31.67
N PRO A 139 -1.12 -3.21 32.97
CA PRO A 139 -1.34 -2.15 33.95
C PRO A 139 -0.32 -1.01 33.78
N VAL A 140 -0.80 0.23 33.83
CA VAL A 140 0.04 1.42 33.95
C VAL A 140 -0.05 1.94 35.37
N LEU A 141 1.11 1.98 36.03
CA LEU A 141 1.25 2.52 37.38
C LEU A 141 1.41 4.03 37.32
N TRP A 142 0.56 4.74 38.05
CA TRP A 142 0.63 6.18 38.19
C TRP A 142 0.36 6.61 39.62
N LYS A 143 1.42 7.08 40.30
CA LYS A 143 1.41 7.38 41.74
C LYS A 143 0.91 6.15 42.52
N SER A 144 -0.16 6.28 43.30
CA SER A 144 -0.79 5.20 44.08
C SER A 144 -1.88 4.46 43.30
N PHE A 145 -2.08 4.78 42.02
CA PHE A 145 -3.12 4.19 41.19
C PHE A 145 -2.51 3.21 40.18
N SER A 146 -3.22 2.12 39.92
CA SER A 146 -2.95 1.21 38.83
C SER A 146 -4.13 1.26 37.87
N PHE A 147 -3.88 1.70 36.64
CA PHE A 147 -4.89 1.73 35.61
C PHE A 147 -4.69 0.53 34.69
N THR A 148 -5.76 -0.20 34.42
CA THR A 148 -5.76 -1.30 33.45
C THR A 148 -6.78 -1.03 32.37
N LEU A 149 -6.36 -1.25 31.12
CA LEU A 149 -7.25 -1.19 29.98
C LEU A 149 -7.86 -2.57 29.75
N SER A 150 -9.17 -2.68 29.93
CA SER A 150 -9.86 -3.98 29.92
C SER A 150 -10.01 -4.53 28.49
N SER A 151 -10.58 -3.72 27.59
CA SER A 151 -10.81 -4.09 26.20
C SER A 151 -10.88 -2.85 25.33
N ILE A 152 -10.43 -2.98 24.08
CA ILE A 152 -10.60 -2.01 23.01
C ILE A 152 -11.44 -2.69 21.93
N THR A 153 -12.40 -1.97 21.33
CA THR A 153 -13.14 -2.45 20.16
C THR A 153 -12.87 -1.55 18.97
N ILE A 154 -12.35 -2.13 17.88
CA ILE A 154 -12.18 -1.41 16.61
C ILE A 154 -13.47 -1.58 15.79
N PRO A 155 -14.14 -0.49 15.36
CA PRO A 155 -15.25 -0.59 14.43
C PRO A 155 -14.74 -1.08 13.06
N PRO A 156 -15.60 -1.72 12.24
CA PRO A 156 -15.22 -2.12 10.90
C PRO A 156 -14.78 -0.88 10.10
N THR A 157 -13.49 -0.81 9.81
CA THR A 157 -12.83 0.35 9.18
C THR A 157 -12.25 -0.11 7.83
N PRO A 158 -12.99 0.06 6.73
CA PRO A 158 -12.62 -0.49 5.42
C PRO A 158 -11.27 -0.01 4.89
N VAL A 159 -10.77 1.13 5.39
CA VAL A 159 -9.47 1.69 5.02
C VAL A 159 -8.31 0.82 5.51
N LEU A 160 -8.46 0.14 6.64
CA LEU A 160 -7.39 -0.71 7.23
C LEU A 160 -7.16 -2.00 6.45
N HIS A 161 -8.10 -2.41 5.60
CA HIS A 161 -8.00 -3.60 4.76
C HIS A 161 -7.46 -3.30 3.35
N LYS A 162 -7.12 -2.04 3.07
CA LYS A 162 -6.56 -1.66 1.77
C LYS A 162 -5.03 -1.84 1.78
N PRO A 163 -4.42 -2.16 0.63
CA PRO A 163 -2.98 -2.09 0.49
C PRO A 163 -2.53 -0.62 0.55
N PHE A 164 -1.29 -0.44 0.96
CA PHE A 164 -0.58 0.83 1.06
C PHE A 164 0.64 0.79 0.14
N ILE A 165 1.07 1.96 -0.29
CA ILE A 165 2.31 2.17 -1.02
C ILE A 165 3.20 3.12 -0.20
N SER A 166 4.48 2.80 -0.07
CA SER A 166 5.43 3.66 0.62
C SER A 166 6.72 3.86 -0.14
N ASP A 167 7.29 5.04 0.07
CA ASP A 167 8.56 5.49 -0.46
C ASP A 167 9.61 5.68 0.66
N GLU A 168 9.55 4.84 1.70
CA GLU A 168 10.24 4.94 3.00
C GLU A 168 9.87 6.19 3.84
N ASN A 169 9.61 7.34 3.22
CA ASN A 169 9.33 8.61 3.88
C ASN A 169 7.84 8.96 3.90
N GLN A 170 7.10 8.55 2.88
CA GLN A 170 5.67 8.83 2.74
C GLN A 170 4.90 7.54 2.49
N THR A 171 3.64 7.51 2.95
CA THR A 171 2.71 6.40 2.76
C THR A 171 1.43 6.93 2.12
N ALA A 172 0.88 6.16 1.19
CA ALA A 172 -0.41 6.44 0.56
C ALA A 172 -1.22 5.15 0.44
N ILE A 173 -2.54 5.28 0.27
CA ILE A 173 -3.43 4.13 0.02
C ILE A 173 -3.26 3.70 -1.44
N TRP A 174 -2.95 2.43 -1.65
CA TRP A 174 -2.83 1.84 -2.99
C TRP A 174 -4.20 1.39 -3.51
N ASN A 175 -4.53 1.78 -4.75
CA ASN A 175 -5.76 1.33 -5.40
C ASN A 175 -5.41 0.22 -6.42
N THR A 176 -5.93 -0.98 -6.20
CA THR A 176 -5.59 -2.21 -6.94
C THR A 176 -6.03 -2.22 -8.42
N GLN A 177 -6.70 -1.17 -8.91
CA GLN A 177 -7.11 -1.06 -10.31
C GLN A 177 -5.96 -0.82 -11.30
N PHE A 178 -4.74 -0.55 -10.81
CA PHE A 178 -3.54 -0.44 -11.63
C PHE A 178 -2.68 -1.72 -11.53
N THR A 179 -3.00 -2.72 -12.33
CA THR A 179 -2.10 -3.86 -12.59
C THR A 179 -1.26 -3.61 -13.85
N SER A 180 0.05 -3.85 -13.76
CA SER A 180 0.95 -3.72 -14.91
C SER A 180 0.58 -4.73 -16.01
N PRO A 181 0.37 -4.30 -17.27
CA PRO A 181 0.04 -5.20 -18.36
C PRO A 181 1.17 -6.20 -18.70
N LEU A 182 2.41 -5.92 -18.25
CA LEU A 182 3.58 -6.75 -18.53
C LEU A 182 3.91 -7.81 -17.46
N GLN A 183 3.16 -7.86 -16.35
CA GLN A 183 3.42 -8.75 -15.20
C GLN A 183 2.63 -10.04 -15.25
#